data_AF-A0A522YZ30-F1
#
_entry.id   AF-A0A522YZ30-F1
#
_cell.length_a   1.000
_cell.length_b   1.000
_cell.length_c   1.000
_cell.angle_alpha   90.00
_cell.angle_beta   90.00
_cell.angle_gamma   90.00
#
_symmetry.space_group_name_H-M   'P 1'
#
loop_
_entity.id
_entity.type
_entity.pdbx_description
1 polymer ?
#
loop_
_entity_poly.entity_id
_entity_poly.type
_entity_poly.pdbx_seq_one_letter_code
_entity_poly.pdbx_strand_id
1 'polypeptide(L)'
;MMVRRVFLSALVAASLSSLAGAQGFSREQISTIIDPANGAEARAQYFYHYFKTDRTPDLKPPAWVDEVLPGMIKRPVWQDPEEGVLNEAQLWQAPVSVLYEFFEHTRKTFPTEFNGSMLPPYVLIKDYEDSRVRFQMALDRLYRARLGDSLGGRGRAVIANFELILREMDSVLDALTSQNPQLYVESVMAVAHLTQQSFAVLNKAPRGYEPPTDPQAAPNAAGPLMLKLIGVALLFVGAWSYGALNSEWLWGQFDHRIEESKRWAQDFNRQFLAVKVEYMVFGPIVAGFLIGCLTFNVWGVIVMSAGGIYVGAHLPEWILNYVRFRRGKRVEAQLMDAMILLSNALKSGLDIVQGFELVQRDLVPPISEEFGLVLKNYSLGTSFEKSLGGMEERIASRLLSYMIKAVIIQRSVGGNLTKIFDRIVENIRDEGKLEEKAQALTAQQRIQAIVVGFMPWAMLVLMWLFQPDVMSAYYFSPLGVLTLVFCAFWMTIGMGIVRKLADIQV
;
A
#
# COMPACT_ATOMS: atom_id res chain seq x y z
N MET A 1 20.99 44.29 -6.96
CA MET A 1 21.57 43.13 -7.69
C MET A 1 20.45 42.31 -8.34
N MET A 2 19.61 42.95 -9.16
CA MET A 2 18.29 42.40 -9.57
C MET A 2 17.94 42.71 -11.04
N VAL A 3 18.95 42.95 -11.90
CA VAL A 3 18.73 43.37 -13.31
C VAL A 3 19.36 42.39 -14.32
N ARG A 4 20.02 41.30 -13.88
CA ARG A 4 20.73 40.38 -14.79
C ARG A 4 20.05 39.05 -15.08
N ARG A 5 18.82 38.81 -14.61
CA ARG A 5 18.09 37.53 -14.83
C ARG A 5 16.89 37.60 -15.78
N VAL A 6 16.48 38.79 -16.24
CA VAL A 6 15.31 38.94 -17.15
C VAL A 6 15.72 38.92 -18.63
N PHE A 7 16.98 39.27 -18.96
CA PHE A 7 17.43 39.34 -20.36
C PHE A 7 17.97 38.03 -20.95
N LEU A 8 18.27 37.01 -20.12
CA LEU A 8 18.75 35.71 -20.60
C LEU A 8 17.64 34.68 -20.83
N SER A 9 16.43 34.92 -20.31
CA SER A 9 15.24 34.10 -20.60
C SER A 9 14.50 34.55 -21.87
N ALA A 10 14.69 35.80 -22.32
CA ALA A 10 14.04 36.31 -23.53
C ALA A 10 14.76 35.89 -24.83
N LEU A 11 16.05 35.58 -24.79
CA LEU A 11 16.86 35.25 -25.98
C LEU A 11 16.96 33.73 -26.27
N VAL A 12 16.54 32.88 -25.33
CA VAL A 12 16.34 31.44 -25.56
C VAL A 12 14.88 31.12 -25.91
N ALA A 13 13.93 31.98 -25.48
CA ALA A 13 12.54 31.89 -25.92
C ALA A 13 12.32 32.39 -27.35
N ALA A 14 13.19 33.27 -27.87
CA ALA A 14 13.08 33.86 -29.21
C ALA A 14 13.76 33.03 -30.33
N SER A 15 14.43 31.92 -30.01
CA SER A 15 15.02 30.99 -30.98
C SER A 15 14.32 29.63 -31.07
N LEU A 16 13.22 29.45 -30.33
CA LEU A 16 12.31 28.30 -30.44
C LEU A 16 10.91 28.67 -30.97
N SER A 17 10.64 29.97 -31.16
CA SER A 17 9.38 30.49 -31.68
C SER A 17 9.33 30.68 -33.21
N SER A 18 10.32 30.17 -33.95
CA SER A 18 10.38 30.23 -35.43
C SER A 18 9.95 28.95 -36.14
N LEU A 19 9.32 28.00 -35.45
CA LEU A 19 8.56 26.89 -36.06
C LEU A 19 7.07 26.94 -35.72
N ALA A 20 6.54 28.15 -35.49
CA ALA A 20 5.11 28.44 -35.59
C ALA A 20 4.73 28.51 -37.07
N GLY A 21 4.54 27.35 -37.70
CA GLY A 21 4.11 27.24 -39.08
C GLY A 21 3.24 26.01 -39.26
N ALA A 22 1.92 26.25 -39.35
CA ALA A 22 0.83 25.31 -39.64
C ALA A 22 0.25 24.48 -38.48
N GLN A 23 -0.84 24.99 -37.91
CA GLN A 23 -1.99 24.23 -37.35
C GLN A 23 -1.76 23.17 -36.26
N GLY A 24 -0.71 23.30 -35.44
CA GLY A 24 -0.64 22.64 -34.12
C GLY A 24 -0.20 21.17 -34.10
N PHE A 25 -0.08 20.50 -35.25
CA PHE A 25 0.51 19.16 -35.34
C PHE A 25 2.04 19.22 -35.46
N SER A 26 2.75 18.34 -34.75
CA SER A 26 4.17 18.12 -34.96
C SER A 26 4.42 17.28 -36.23
N ARG A 27 5.63 17.37 -36.80
CA ARG A 27 6.01 16.54 -37.97
C ARG A 27 5.87 15.04 -37.71
N GLU A 28 6.14 14.59 -36.49
CA GLU A 28 6.00 13.18 -36.07
C GLU A 28 4.53 12.75 -35.99
N GLN A 29 3.65 13.65 -35.52
CA GLN A 29 2.21 13.41 -35.50
C GLN A 29 1.64 13.30 -36.91
N ILE A 30 2.04 14.20 -37.80
CA ILE A 30 1.64 14.16 -39.22
C ILE A 30 2.09 12.85 -39.86
N SER A 31 3.36 12.45 -39.68
CA SER A 31 3.87 11.20 -40.26
C SER A 31 3.11 9.97 -39.76
N THR A 32 2.68 9.96 -38.49
CA THR A 32 1.88 8.85 -37.93
C THR A 32 0.53 8.69 -38.65
N ILE A 33 -0.02 9.77 -39.22
CA ILE A 33 -1.30 9.75 -39.93
C ILE A 33 -1.09 9.35 -41.40
N ILE A 34 -0.16 9.99 -42.10
CA ILE A 34 -0.07 9.93 -43.58
C ILE A 34 1.08 9.09 -44.14
N ASP A 35 1.95 8.51 -43.30
CA ASP A 35 3.07 7.68 -43.79
C ASP A 35 2.54 6.58 -44.75
N PRO A 36 2.99 6.53 -46.02
CA PRO A 36 2.52 5.55 -46.99
C PRO A 36 2.72 4.08 -46.57
N ALA A 37 3.71 3.82 -45.71
CA ALA A 37 4.01 2.46 -45.25
C ALA A 37 3.22 2.06 -44.00
N ASN A 38 3.17 2.95 -42.99
CA ASN A 38 2.65 2.62 -41.66
C ASN A 38 1.58 3.57 -41.11
N GLY A 39 1.26 4.64 -41.84
CA GLY A 39 0.31 5.67 -41.41
C GLY A 39 -1.12 5.15 -41.23
N ALA A 40 -1.88 5.80 -40.37
CA ALA A 40 -3.28 5.43 -40.11
C ALA A 40 -4.15 5.45 -41.39
N GLU A 41 -3.94 6.43 -42.27
CA GLU A 41 -4.61 6.54 -43.58
C GLU A 41 -4.31 5.31 -44.46
N ALA A 42 -3.03 4.94 -44.59
CA ALA A 42 -2.60 3.77 -45.33
C ALA A 42 -3.13 2.46 -44.73
N ARG A 43 -3.18 2.35 -43.39
CA ARG A 43 -3.76 1.17 -42.71
C ARG A 43 -5.26 1.03 -42.96
N ALA A 44 -6.01 2.13 -42.96
CA ALA A 44 -7.43 2.12 -43.33
C ALA A 44 -7.59 1.68 -44.79
N GLN A 45 -6.81 2.24 -45.70
CA GLN A 45 -6.82 1.84 -47.11
C GLN A 45 -6.51 0.35 -47.30
N TYR A 46 -5.45 -0.17 -46.65
CA TYR A 46 -5.10 -1.59 -46.70
C TYR A 46 -6.21 -2.48 -46.16
N PHE A 47 -6.83 -2.13 -45.04
CA PHE A 47 -7.97 -2.86 -44.49
C PHE A 47 -9.11 -2.91 -45.51
N TYR A 48 -9.45 -1.79 -46.15
CA TYR A 48 -10.50 -1.73 -47.17
C TYR A 48 -10.20 -2.67 -48.37
N HIS A 49 -8.98 -2.63 -48.89
CA HIS A 49 -8.57 -3.46 -50.04
C HIS A 49 -8.40 -4.95 -49.70
N TYR A 50 -8.16 -5.31 -48.44
CA TYR A 50 -8.12 -6.72 -48.02
C TYR A 50 -9.44 -7.45 -48.28
N PHE A 51 -10.57 -6.75 -48.36
CA PHE A 51 -11.88 -7.36 -48.64
C PHE A 51 -12.31 -7.28 -50.12
N LYS A 52 -11.43 -6.80 -51.01
CA LYS A 52 -11.65 -6.81 -52.47
C LYS A 52 -11.09 -8.08 -53.13
N THR A 53 -11.71 -8.50 -54.22
CA THR A 53 -11.30 -9.66 -55.03
C THR A 53 -10.22 -9.31 -56.06
N ASP A 54 -10.16 -8.04 -56.49
CA ASP A 54 -9.24 -7.46 -57.47
C ASP A 54 -8.09 -6.69 -56.78
N ARG A 55 -7.24 -7.40 -56.04
CA ARG A 55 -6.11 -6.78 -55.31
C ARG A 55 -4.90 -6.55 -56.21
N THR A 56 -4.15 -5.47 -55.94
CA THR A 56 -2.85 -5.24 -56.58
C THR A 56 -1.82 -6.29 -56.09
N PRO A 57 -0.87 -6.74 -56.94
CA PRO A 57 0.09 -7.79 -56.58
C PRO A 57 0.98 -7.47 -55.36
N ASP A 58 1.17 -6.19 -55.06
CA ASP A 58 2.03 -5.70 -53.98
C ASP A 58 1.37 -5.78 -52.59
N LEU A 59 0.04 -5.96 -52.54
CA LEU A 59 -0.72 -5.99 -51.30
C LEU A 59 -0.88 -7.42 -50.78
N LYS A 60 -0.04 -7.82 -49.82
CA LYS A 60 -0.12 -9.14 -49.17
C LYS A 60 -0.97 -9.09 -47.88
N PRO A 61 -2.21 -9.62 -47.89
CA PRO A 61 -2.99 -9.74 -46.67
C PRO A 61 -2.47 -10.88 -45.78
N PRO A 62 -2.90 -10.93 -44.51
CA PRO A 62 -2.71 -12.10 -43.67
C PRO A 62 -3.32 -13.36 -44.31
N ALA A 63 -2.65 -14.51 -44.17
CA ALA A 63 -3.07 -15.77 -44.81
C ALA A 63 -4.52 -16.18 -44.52
N TRP A 64 -5.05 -15.85 -43.33
CA TRP A 64 -6.43 -16.16 -42.96
C TRP A 64 -7.47 -15.36 -43.75
N VAL A 65 -7.12 -14.16 -44.23
CA VAL A 65 -8.05 -13.30 -44.98
C VAL A 65 -8.41 -13.98 -46.30
N ASP A 66 -7.42 -14.57 -46.98
CA ASP A 66 -7.64 -15.26 -48.25
C ASP A 66 -8.46 -16.55 -48.09
N GLU A 67 -8.36 -17.20 -46.92
CA GLU A 67 -9.15 -18.38 -46.59
C GLU A 67 -10.64 -18.04 -46.36
N VAL A 68 -10.92 -16.91 -45.69
CA VAL A 68 -12.27 -16.54 -45.24
C VAL A 68 -13.02 -15.65 -46.26
N LEU A 69 -12.29 -14.87 -47.07
CA LEU A 69 -12.87 -13.89 -48.00
C LEU A 69 -13.92 -14.48 -48.98
N PRO A 70 -13.70 -15.64 -49.63
CA PRO A 70 -14.71 -16.22 -50.54
C PRO A 70 -16.03 -16.56 -49.82
N GLY A 71 -15.96 -16.93 -48.54
CA GLY A 71 -17.13 -17.18 -47.70
C GLY A 71 -17.86 -15.89 -47.34
N MET A 72 -17.12 -14.83 -47.01
CA MET A 72 -17.69 -13.51 -46.68
C MET A 72 -18.41 -12.88 -47.86
N ILE A 73 -17.88 -13.01 -49.08
CA ILE A 73 -18.51 -12.45 -50.29
C ILE A 73 -19.82 -13.16 -50.64
N LYS A 74 -19.88 -14.48 -50.44
CA LYS A 74 -21.08 -15.28 -50.75
C LYS A 74 -22.20 -15.12 -49.74
N ARG A 75 -21.91 -14.64 -48.53
CA ARG A 75 -22.89 -14.53 -47.45
C ARG A 75 -23.59 -13.17 -47.51
N PRO A 76 -24.89 -13.12 -47.86
CA PRO A 76 -25.68 -11.90 -47.68
C PRO A 76 -25.96 -11.71 -46.19
N VAL A 77 -25.63 -10.54 -45.66
CA VAL A 77 -25.73 -10.28 -44.21
C VAL A 77 -26.67 -9.12 -43.91
N TRP A 78 -26.74 -8.12 -44.78
CA TRP A 78 -27.55 -6.93 -44.57
C TRP A 78 -28.31 -6.55 -45.84
N GLN A 79 -29.52 -6.01 -45.69
CA GLN A 79 -30.30 -5.48 -46.80
C GLN A 79 -30.57 -4.01 -46.54
N ASP A 80 -30.05 -3.15 -47.41
CA ASP A 80 -30.28 -1.72 -47.39
C ASP A 80 -31.38 -1.36 -48.42
N PRO A 81 -32.37 -0.51 -48.07
CA PRO A 81 -33.37 -0.03 -49.01
C PRO A 81 -32.80 0.66 -50.26
N GLU A 82 -31.62 1.30 -50.16
CA GLU A 82 -31.01 2.07 -51.25
C GLU A 82 -29.89 1.29 -51.98
N GLU A 83 -29.08 0.53 -51.24
CA GLU A 83 -27.89 -0.17 -51.78
C GLU A 83 -28.13 -1.66 -52.10
N GLY A 84 -29.30 -2.20 -51.75
CA GLY A 84 -29.63 -3.61 -51.97
C GLY A 84 -29.02 -4.55 -50.93
N VAL A 85 -28.76 -5.81 -51.32
CA VAL A 85 -28.22 -6.83 -50.39
C VAL A 85 -26.70 -6.73 -50.31
N LEU A 86 -26.19 -6.35 -49.15
CA LEU A 86 -24.76 -6.25 -48.86
C LEU A 86 -24.21 -7.57 -48.30
N ASN A 87 -23.03 -7.95 -48.79
CA ASN A 87 -22.30 -9.10 -48.29
C ASN A 87 -21.44 -8.76 -47.06
N GLU A 88 -20.95 -9.79 -46.36
CA GLU A 88 -20.18 -9.63 -45.12
C GLU A 88 -18.91 -8.78 -45.34
N ALA A 89 -18.24 -8.96 -46.48
CA ALA A 89 -17.02 -8.23 -46.84
C ALA A 89 -17.27 -6.73 -47.06
N GLN A 90 -18.36 -6.39 -47.75
CA GLN A 90 -18.79 -5.00 -47.98
C GLN A 90 -19.19 -4.30 -46.67
N LEU A 91 -19.80 -5.04 -45.74
CA LEU A 91 -20.19 -4.48 -44.45
C LEU A 91 -18.97 -4.09 -43.60
N TRP A 92 -17.87 -4.85 -43.68
CA TRP A 92 -16.60 -4.51 -43.05
C TRP A 92 -15.81 -3.41 -43.78
N GLN A 93 -16.05 -3.21 -45.06
CA GLN A 93 -15.44 -2.11 -45.83
C GLN A 93 -16.02 -0.75 -45.48
N ALA A 94 -17.33 -0.66 -45.24
CA ALA A 94 -18.05 0.59 -44.98
C ALA A 94 -17.47 1.47 -43.85
N PRO A 95 -17.19 0.97 -42.63
CA PRO A 95 -16.61 1.83 -41.58
C PRO A 95 -15.20 2.30 -41.94
N VAL A 96 -14.43 1.48 -42.64
CA VAL A 96 -13.04 1.77 -42.96
C VAL A 96 -12.90 2.75 -44.13
N SER A 97 -13.80 2.70 -45.11
CA SER A 97 -13.85 3.75 -46.14
C SER A 97 -14.13 5.11 -45.52
N VAL A 98 -15.00 5.18 -44.51
CA VAL A 98 -15.27 6.43 -43.79
C VAL A 98 -14.05 6.90 -42.99
N LEU A 99 -13.27 5.99 -42.39
CA LEU A 99 -12.01 6.36 -41.73
C LEU A 99 -10.98 6.92 -42.73
N TYR A 100 -10.90 6.33 -43.92
CA TYR A 100 -10.03 6.84 -44.98
C TYR A 100 -10.45 8.28 -45.38
N GLU A 101 -11.74 8.50 -45.64
CA GLU A 101 -12.27 9.83 -45.94
C GLU A 101 -12.00 10.82 -44.80
N PHE A 102 -12.20 10.41 -43.54
CA PHE A 102 -11.88 11.22 -42.37
C PHE A 102 -10.43 11.70 -42.39
N PHE A 103 -9.46 10.80 -42.62
CA PHE A 103 -8.05 11.19 -42.70
C PHE A 103 -7.75 12.05 -43.94
N GLU A 104 -8.46 11.87 -45.04
CA GLU A 104 -8.35 12.74 -46.22
C GLU A 104 -8.82 14.17 -45.90
N HIS A 105 -9.94 14.33 -45.18
CA HIS A 105 -10.39 15.63 -44.68
C HIS A 105 -9.37 16.22 -43.69
N THR A 106 -8.83 15.42 -42.78
CA THR A 106 -7.75 15.85 -41.87
C THR A 106 -6.51 16.29 -42.64
N ARG A 107 -6.15 15.60 -43.73
CA ARG A 107 -4.97 15.95 -44.54
C ARG A 107 -5.06 17.36 -45.12
N LYS A 108 -6.26 17.85 -45.40
CA LYS A 108 -6.49 19.24 -45.87
C LYS A 108 -6.00 20.28 -44.86
N THR A 109 -5.94 19.96 -43.56
CA THR A 109 -5.43 20.83 -42.49
C THR A 109 -3.89 20.91 -42.44
N PHE A 110 -3.19 19.95 -43.06
CA PHE A 110 -1.73 19.88 -43.02
C PHE A 110 -1.04 20.88 -43.95
N PRO A 111 0.27 21.14 -43.73
CA PRO A 111 1.11 21.90 -44.66
C PRO A 111 1.08 21.35 -46.09
N THR A 112 1.36 22.21 -47.05
CA THR A 112 1.52 21.84 -48.47
C THR A 112 2.67 20.85 -48.69
N GLU A 113 3.67 20.80 -47.81
CA GLU A 113 4.75 19.79 -47.80
C GLU A 113 4.21 18.35 -47.72
N PHE A 114 3.05 18.17 -47.09
CA PHE A 114 2.40 16.89 -46.84
C PHE A 114 1.14 16.70 -47.70
N ASN A 115 1.06 17.39 -48.84
CA ASN A 115 -0.07 17.36 -49.76
C ASN A 115 -1.40 17.81 -49.10
N GLY A 116 -1.30 18.74 -48.15
CA GLY A 116 -2.41 19.44 -47.51
C GLY A 116 -2.65 20.84 -48.11
N SER A 117 -3.74 21.49 -47.72
CA SER A 117 -4.15 22.81 -48.23
C SER A 117 -4.13 23.90 -47.15
N MET A 118 -3.63 23.59 -45.94
CA MET A 118 -3.64 24.46 -44.76
C MET A 118 -5.02 25.10 -44.49
N LEU A 119 -6.09 24.33 -44.75
CA LEU A 119 -7.46 24.74 -44.43
C LEU A 119 -7.64 24.80 -42.91
N PRO A 120 -8.22 25.88 -42.34
CA PRO A 120 -8.48 25.93 -40.90
C PRO A 120 -9.46 24.82 -40.47
N PRO A 121 -9.21 24.11 -39.35
CA PRO A 121 -10.01 22.94 -38.96
C PRO A 121 -11.51 23.20 -38.78
N TYR A 122 -11.90 24.40 -38.33
CA TYR A 122 -13.31 24.77 -38.13
C TYR A 122 -14.13 24.83 -39.43
N VAL A 123 -13.48 24.97 -40.59
CA VAL A 123 -14.16 24.94 -41.90
C VAL A 123 -14.66 23.52 -42.23
N LEU A 124 -14.01 22.51 -41.65
CA LEU A 124 -14.29 21.10 -41.92
C LEU A 124 -15.28 20.47 -40.92
N ILE A 125 -15.93 21.26 -40.05
CA ILE A 125 -16.90 20.74 -39.05
C ILE A 125 -17.95 19.85 -39.73
N LYS A 126 -18.52 20.31 -40.86
CA LYS A 126 -19.54 19.57 -41.60
C LYS A 126 -18.99 18.24 -42.17
N ASP A 127 -17.77 18.24 -42.67
CA ASP A 127 -17.11 17.05 -43.23
C ASP A 127 -16.84 16.01 -42.14
N TYR A 128 -16.42 16.47 -40.95
CA TYR A 128 -16.22 15.61 -39.78
C TYR A 128 -17.53 15.08 -39.21
N GLU A 129 -18.58 15.91 -39.17
CA GLU A 129 -19.91 15.51 -38.70
C GLU A 129 -20.49 14.43 -39.61
N ASP A 130 -20.38 14.61 -40.92
CA ASP A 130 -20.82 13.64 -41.91
C ASP A 130 -20.02 12.32 -41.81
N SER A 131 -18.70 12.40 -41.69
CA SER A 131 -17.84 11.22 -41.47
C SER A 131 -18.26 10.47 -40.19
N ARG A 132 -18.49 11.20 -39.09
CA ARG A 132 -18.89 10.61 -37.81
C ARG A 132 -20.25 9.92 -37.91
N VAL A 133 -21.24 10.54 -38.55
CA VAL A 133 -22.58 9.96 -38.73
C VAL A 133 -22.53 8.72 -39.61
N ARG A 134 -21.83 8.78 -40.75
CA ARG A 134 -21.67 7.62 -41.65
C ARG A 134 -20.92 6.48 -40.96
N PHE A 135 -19.91 6.79 -40.14
CA PHE A 135 -19.19 5.81 -39.35
C PHE A 135 -20.08 5.15 -38.30
N GLN A 136 -20.91 5.93 -37.58
CA GLN A 136 -21.89 5.39 -36.63
C GLN A 136 -22.88 4.44 -37.33
N MET A 137 -23.43 4.85 -38.48
CA MET A 137 -24.37 4.02 -39.25
C MET A 137 -23.71 2.70 -39.68
N ALA A 138 -22.47 2.75 -40.18
CA ALA A 138 -21.73 1.56 -40.55
C ALA A 138 -21.48 0.63 -39.34
N LEU A 139 -21.14 1.19 -38.18
CA LEU A 139 -20.92 0.44 -36.95
C LEU A 139 -22.21 -0.20 -36.41
N ASP A 140 -23.34 0.52 -36.45
CA ASP A 140 -24.66 -0.02 -36.07
C ASP A 140 -25.07 -1.19 -36.97
N ARG A 141 -24.79 -1.10 -38.29
CA ARG A 141 -25.01 -2.22 -39.23
C ARG A 141 -24.18 -3.45 -38.84
N LEU A 142 -22.90 -3.29 -38.49
CA LEU A 142 -22.04 -4.39 -38.02
C LEU A 142 -22.59 -5.06 -36.75
N TYR A 143 -23.09 -4.26 -35.81
CA TYR A 143 -23.68 -4.75 -34.57
C TYR A 143 -24.97 -5.54 -34.80
N ARG A 144 -25.90 -4.97 -35.57
CA ARG A 144 -27.19 -5.62 -35.87
C ARG A 144 -27.01 -6.89 -36.69
N ALA A 145 -26.00 -6.92 -37.57
CA ALA A 145 -25.58 -8.10 -38.31
C ALA A 145 -24.92 -9.19 -37.45
N ARG A 146 -24.65 -8.92 -36.16
CA ARG A 146 -23.98 -9.83 -35.21
C ARG A 146 -22.63 -10.35 -35.72
N LEU A 147 -21.85 -9.52 -36.41
CA LEU A 147 -20.55 -9.90 -36.98
C LEU A 147 -19.39 -9.95 -35.95
N GLY A 148 -19.69 -10.09 -34.65
CA GLY A 148 -18.66 -10.24 -33.63
C GLY A 148 -17.73 -11.43 -33.87
N ASP A 149 -18.29 -12.56 -34.28
CA ASP A 149 -17.53 -13.80 -34.50
C ASP A 149 -16.92 -13.91 -35.91
N SER A 150 -17.12 -12.87 -36.74
CA SER A 150 -16.51 -12.71 -38.07
C SER A 150 -15.00 -12.44 -37.98
N LEU A 151 -14.33 -12.31 -39.14
CA LEU A 151 -12.88 -12.07 -39.27
C LEU A 151 -12.02 -13.17 -38.61
N GLY A 152 -12.53 -14.41 -38.65
CA GLY A 152 -11.92 -15.56 -37.98
C GLY A 152 -11.85 -15.40 -36.46
N GLY A 153 -12.90 -14.85 -35.82
CA GLY A 153 -12.95 -14.61 -34.38
C GLY A 153 -12.31 -13.30 -33.91
N ARG A 154 -12.00 -12.38 -34.83
CA ARG A 154 -11.41 -11.06 -34.53
C ARG A 154 -12.42 -9.92 -34.57
N GLY A 155 -13.64 -10.16 -35.08
CA GLY A 155 -14.66 -9.13 -35.29
C GLY A 155 -14.96 -8.32 -34.03
N ARG A 156 -15.15 -8.95 -32.87
CA ARG A 156 -15.42 -8.27 -31.59
C ARG A 156 -14.33 -7.26 -31.21
N ALA A 157 -13.06 -7.62 -31.41
CA ALA A 157 -11.95 -6.74 -31.06
C ALA A 157 -11.85 -5.54 -32.02
N VAL A 158 -12.13 -5.76 -33.31
CA VAL A 158 -12.17 -4.67 -34.30
C VAL A 158 -13.35 -3.74 -34.04
N ILE A 159 -14.55 -4.28 -33.77
CA ILE A 159 -15.74 -3.50 -33.43
C ILE A 159 -15.52 -2.66 -32.16
N ALA A 160 -14.91 -3.22 -31.12
CA ALA A 160 -14.60 -2.48 -29.90
C ALA A 160 -13.66 -1.29 -30.16
N ASN A 161 -12.65 -1.47 -31.01
CA ASN A 161 -11.80 -0.35 -31.40
C ASN A 161 -12.56 0.68 -32.25
N PHE A 162 -13.48 0.25 -33.12
CA PHE A 162 -14.34 1.17 -33.86
C PHE A 162 -15.27 1.98 -32.94
N GLU A 163 -15.80 1.40 -31.86
CA GLU A 163 -16.56 2.19 -30.87
C GLU A 163 -15.72 3.27 -30.21
N LEU A 164 -14.47 2.96 -29.85
CA LEU A 164 -13.54 3.95 -29.31
C LEU A 164 -13.25 5.03 -30.34
N ILE A 165 -13.08 4.68 -31.62
CA ILE A 165 -12.90 5.66 -32.69
C ILE A 165 -14.12 6.57 -32.82
N LEU A 166 -15.33 6.02 -32.80
CA LEU A 166 -16.56 6.80 -32.88
C LEU A 166 -16.63 7.83 -31.73
N ARG A 167 -16.26 7.41 -30.51
CA ARG A 167 -16.18 8.30 -29.35
C ARG A 167 -15.13 9.40 -29.55
N GLU A 168 -13.98 9.10 -30.12
CA GLU A 168 -12.96 10.12 -30.39
C GLU A 168 -13.35 11.04 -31.56
N MET A 169 -14.13 10.57 -32.53
CA MET A 169 -14.74 11.44 -33.55
C MET A 169 -15.71 12.47 -32.92
N ASP A 170 -16.45 12.10 -31.87
CA ASP A 170 -17.24 13.04 -31.08
C ASP A 170 -16.33 14.07 -30.39
N SER A 171 -15.22 13.63 -29.78
CA SER A 171 -14.21 14.52 -29.19
C SER A 171 -13.62 15.52 -30.21
N VAL A 172 -13.43 15.11 -31.48
CA VAL A 172 -12.97 15.99 -32.57
C VAL A 172 -13.99 17.10 -32.82
N LEU A 173 -15.28 16.77 -32.91
CA LEU A 173 -16.35 17.77 -33.12
C LEU A 173 -16.47 18.73 -31.94
N ASP A 174 -16.37 18.21 -30.71
CA ASP A 174 -16.34 19.02 -29.50
C ASP A 174 -15.16 19.99 -29.50
N ALA A 175 -13.97 19.54 -29.91
CA ALA A 175 -12.78 20.38 -30.00
C ALA A 175 -12.92 21.50 -31.04
N LEU A 176 -13.56 21.21 -32.18
CA LEU A 176 -13.80 22.18 -33.25
C LEU A 176 -14.83 23.23 -32.85
N THR A 177 -15.92 22.81 -32.19
CA THR A 177 -16.97 23.72 -31.69
C THR A 177 -16.47 24.57 -30.53
N SER A 178 -15.66 24.01 -29.63
CA SER A 178 -15.02 24.73 -28.52
C SER A 178 -13.79 25.55 -28.95
N GLN A 179 -13.40 25.50 -30.23
CA GLN A 179 -12.21 26.15 -30.79
C GLN A 179 -10.91 25.85 -30.00
N ASN A 180 -10.74 24.61 -29.52
CA ASN A 180 -9.56 24.19 -28.77
C ASN A 180 -8.57 23.44 -29.68
N PRO A 181 -7.45 24.05 -30.10
CA PRO A 181 -6.53 23.43 -31.05
C PRO A 181 -5.78 22.22 -30.48
N GLN A 182 -5.51 22.20 -29.17
CA GLN A 182 -4.80 21.09 -28.53
C GLN A 182 -5.69 19.83 -28.48
N LEU A 183 -6.94 20.00 -28.05
CA LEU A 183 -7.91 18.91 -27.99
C LEU A 183 -8.20 18.33 -29.38
N TYR A 184 -8.21 19.18 -30.41
CA TYR A 184 -8.36 18.75 -31.81
C TYR A 184 -7.20 17.85 -32.24
N VAL A 185 -5.96 18.25 -31.97
CA VAL A 185 -4.77 17.44 -32.30
C VAL A 185 -4.79 16.11 -31.54
N GLU A 186 -5.11 16.14 -30.23
CA GLU A 186 -5.16 14.94 -29.39
C GLU A 186 -6.22 13.93 -29.86
N SER A 187 -7.44 14.41 -30.14
CA SER A 187 -8.55 13.56 -30.59
C SER A 187 -8.32 12.96 -31.99
N VAL A 188 -7.80 13.74 -32.94
CA VAL A 188 -7.40 13.24 -34.27
C VAL A 188 -6.29 12.19 -34.16
N MET A 189 -5.30 12.40 -33.29
CA MET A 189 -4.23 11.42 -33.05
C MET A 189 -4.76 10.16 -32.37
N ALA A 190 -5.73 10.27 -31.47
CA ALA A 190 -6.39 9.12 -30.87
C ALA A 190 -7.13 8.27 -31.93
N VAL A 191 -7.87 8.89 -32.84
CA VAL A 191 -8.50 8.22 -34.00
C VAL A 191 -7.45 7.51 -34.86
N ALA A 192 -6.31 8.16 -35.12
CA ALA A 192 -5.20 7.59 -35.88
C ALA A 192 -4.61 6.32 -35.21
N HIS A 193 -4.30 6.39 -33.92
CA HIS A 193 -3.76 5.26 -33.18
C HIS A 193 -4.76 4.10 -33.05
N LEU A 194 -6.03 4.39 -32.77
CA LEU A 194 -7.07 3.36 -32.69
C LEU A 194 -7.31 2.69 -34.05
N THR A 195 -7.20 3.44 -35.15
CA THR A 195 -7.25 2.87 -36.51
C THR A 195 -6.08 1.90 -36.75
N GLN A 196 -4.86 2.29 -36.38
CA GLN A 196 -3.69 1.41 -36.46
C GLN A 196 -3.84 0.16 -35.57
N GLN A 197 -4.39 0.31 -34.37
CA GLN A 197 -4.67 -0.81 -33.47
C GLN A 197 -5.71 -1.77 -34.06
N SER A 198 -6.77 -1.24 -34.68
CA SER A 198 -7.78 -2.03 -35.39
C SER A 198 -7.18 -2.85 -36.53
N PHE A 199 -6.29 -2.24 -37.30
CA PHE A 199 -5.53 -2.95 -38.34
C PHE A 199 -4.59 -4.01 -37.74
N ALA A 200 -3.89 -3.68 -36.65
CA ALA A 200 -2.96 -4.61 -35.99
C ALA A 200 -3.66 -5.86 -35.45
N VAL A 201 -4.94 -5.77 -35.04
CA VAL A 201 -5.74 -6.93 -34.63
C VAL A 201 -5.84 -7.97 -35.76
N LEU A 202 -5.93 -7.54 -37.03
CA LEU A 202 -5.97 -8.46 -38.18
C LEU A 202 -4.70 -9.32 -38.31
N ASN A 203 -3.56 -8.81 -37.84
CA ASN A 203 -2.27 -9.51 -37.87
C ASN A 203 -2.01 -10.38 -36.63
N LYS A 204 -2.88 -10.32 -35.62
CA LYS A 204 -2.75 -11.13 -34.39
C LYS A 204 -3.46 -12.47 -34.55
N ALA A 205 -3.01 -13.47 -33.79
CA ALA A 205 -3.71 -14.74 -33.65
C ALA A 205 -5.16 -14.48 -33.17
N PRO A 206 -6.15 -15.26 -33.63
CA PRO A 206 -7.53 -15.07 -33.20
C PRO A 206 -7.60 -15.29 -31.69
N ARG A 207 -8.37 -14.45 -30.97
CA ARG A 207 -8.67 -14.76 -29.56
C ARG A 207 -9.52 -16.02 -29.57
N GLY A 208 -8.94 -17.15 -29.18
CA GLY A 208 -9.70 -18.36 -28.96
C GLY A 208 -10.83 -18.05 -27.98
N TYR A 209 -12.05 -18.48 -28.33
CA TYR A 209 -13.09 -18.62 -27.33
C TYR A 209 -12.62 -19.74 -26.39
N GLU A 210 -12.01 -19.37 -25.26
CA GLU A 210 -11.96 -20.27 -24.12
C GLU A 210 -13.38 -20.28 -23.55
N PRO A 211 -14.12 -21.41 -23.63
CA PRO A 211 -15.44 -21.49 -23.03
C PRO A 211 -15.34 -21.11 -21.55
N PRO A 212 -16.37 -20.47 -20.96
CA PRO A 212 -16.41 -20.32 -19.51
C PRO A 212 -16.23 -21.72 -18.92
N THR A 213 -15.24 -21.87 -18.05
CA THR A 213 -14.97 -23.11 -17.34
C THR A 213 -16.29 -23.61 -16.76
N ASP A 214 -16.72 -24.79 -17.20
CA ASP A 214 -17.93 -25.43 -16.68
C ASP A 214 -17.86 -25.38 -15.14
N PRO A 215 -18.88 -24.86 -14.43
CA PRO A 215 -18.88 -24.89 -12.97
C PRO A 215 -18.67 -26.31 -12.39
N GLN A 216 -18.98 -27.34 -13.17
CA GLN A 216 -18.73 -28.74 -12.84
C GLN A 216 -17.30 -29.21 -13.19
N ALA A 217 -16.61 -28.51 -14.10
CA ALA A 217 -15.19 -28.68 -14.39
C ALA A 217 -14.35 -27.56 -13.74
N ALA A 218 -14.66 -27.21 -12.48
CA ALA A 218 -13.61 -26.68 -11.61
C ALA A 218 -12.43 -27.68 -11.68
N PRO A 219 -11.19 -27.27 -12.01
CA PRO A 219 -10.06 -28.18 -12.05
C PRO A 219 -10.02 -28.83 -10.67
N ASN A 220 -10.31 -30.14 -10.58
CA ASN A 220 -10.53 -30.89 -9.34
C ASN A 220 -9.78 -30.21 -8.20
N ALA A 221 -10.43 -29.30 -7.45
CA ALA A 221 -9.69 -28.51 -6.46
C ALA A 221 -9.12 -29.46 -5.41
N ALA A 222 -9.73 -30.65 -5.28
CA ALA A 222 -9.24 -31.82 -4.58
C ALA A 222 -7.79 -32.19 -4.93
N GLY A 223 -7.31 -32.10 -6.17
CA GLY A 223 -5.93 -32.45 -6.53
C GLY A 223 -4.89 -31.56 -5.82
N PRO A 224 -4.84 -30.26 -6.10
CA PRO A 224 -3.92 -29.34 -5.43
C PRO A 224 -4.26 -29.14 -3.95
N LEU A 225 -5.52 -29.26 -3.52
CA LEU A 225 -5.90 -29.22 -2.10
C LEU A 225 -5.42 -30.46 -1.35
N MET A 226 -5.59 -31.67 -1.89
CA MET A 226 -5.08 -32.92 -1.30
C MET A 226 -3.56 -32.91 -1.26
N LEU A 227 -2.89 -32.43 -2.30
CA LEU A 227 -1.43 -32.29 -2.29
C LEU A 227 -0.97 -31.33 -1.19
N LYS A 228 -1.67 -30.20 -0.99
CA LYS A 228 -1.40 -29.26 0.11
C LYS A 228 -1.68 -29.87 1.48
N LEU A 229 -2.79 -30.59 1.65
CA LEU A 229 -3.16 -31.28 2.88
C LEU A 229 -2.17 -32.40 3.22
N ILE A 230 -1.73 -33.18 2.22
CA ILE A 230 -0.68 -34.19 2.35
C ILE A 230 0.65 -33.52 2.73
N GLY A 231 0.99 -32.38 2.12
CA GLY A 231 2.18 -31.61 2.50
C GLY A 231 2.14 -31.12 3.95
N VAL A 232 1.00 -30.62 4.41
CA VAL A 232 0.79 -30.22 5.82
C VAL A 232 0.86 -31.43 6.75
N ALA A 233 0.26 -32.57 6.37
CA ALA A 233 0.32 -33.81 7.15
C ALA A 233 1.75 -34.38 7.25
N LEU A 234 2.52 -34.36 6.15
CA LEU A 234 3.92 -34.80 6.13
C LEU A 234 4.82 -33.91 6.98
N LEU A 235 4.58 -32.58 7.00
CA LEU A 235 5.30 -31.68 7.90
C LEU A 235 4.95 -31.92 9.36
N PHE A 236 3.67 -32.20 9.66
CA PHE A 236 3.24 -32.57 11.00
C PHE A 236 3.89 -33.87 11.46
N VAL A 237 3.92 -34.90 10.59
CA VAL A 237 4.60 -36.18 10.86
C VAL A 237 6.11 -36.01 10.98
N GLY A 238 6.73 -35.14 10.16
CA GLY A 238 8.16 -34.83 10.24
C GLY A 238 8.54 -34.05 11.49
N ALA A 239 7.73 -33.07 11.90
CA ALA A 239 7.92 -32.35 13.16
C ALA A 239 7.70 -33.27 14.37
N TRP A 240 6.67 -34.13 14.31
CA TRP A 240 6.44 -35.17 15.31
C TRP A 240 7.60 -36.16 15.36
N SER A 241 8.10 -36.66 14.23
CA SER A 241 9.19 -37.63 14.21
C SER A 241 10.50 -37.03 14.67
N TYR A 242 10.79 -35.77 14.27
CA TYR A 242 11.93 -35.02 14.79
C TYR A 242 11.81 -34.82 16.31
N GLY A 243 10.60 -34.51 16.78
CA GLY A 243 10.32 -34.39 18.21
C GLY A 243 10.47 -35.70 18.99
N ALA A 244 10.04 -36.81 18.40
CA ALA A 244 10.13 -38.14 19.00
C ALA A 244 11.56 -38.70 18.98
N LEU A 245 12.35 -38.39 17.95
CA LEU A 245 13.74 -38.83 17.82
C LEU A 245 14.72 -37.99 18.64
N ASN A 246 14.40 -36.72 18.89
CA ASN A 246 15.25 -35.79 19.64
C ASN A 246 14.62 -35.40 20.99
N SER A 247 13.87 -36.33 21.59
CA SER A 247 13.08 -36.09 22.80
C SER A 247 13.95 -35.64 23.96
N GLU A 248 15.14 -36.18 24.16
CA GLU A 248 16.03 -35.79 25.27
C GLU A 248 16.49 -34.33 25.18
N TRP A 249 16.81 -33.83 23.98
CA TRP A 249 17.20 -32.43 23.77
C TRP A 249 16.01 -31.47 23.92
N LEU A 250 14.84 -31.85 23.40
CA LEU A 250 13.61 -31.05 23.54
C LEU A 250 13.15 -30.98 25.00
N TRP A 251 13.12 -32.11 25.72
CA TRP A 251 12.76 -32.14 27.13
C TRP A 251 13.74 -31.33 27.98
N GLY A 252 15.05 -31.33 27.66
CA GLY A 252 16.02 -30.46 28.34
C GLY A 252 15.78 -28.96 28.11
N GLN A 253 15.37 -28.55 26.90
CA GLN A 253 14.96 -27.15 26.64
C GLN A 253 13.63 -26.80 27.33
N PHE A 254 12.67 -27.73 27.35
CA PHE A 254 11.41 -27.56 28.07
C PHE A 254 11.62 -27.44 29.58
N ASP A 255 12.50 -28.25 30.17
CA ASP A 255 12.82 -28.19 31.60
C ASP A 255 13.45 -26.84 31.98
N HIS A 256 14.36 -26.32 31.14
CA HIS A 256 14.90 -24.98 31.34
C HIS A 256 13.81 -23.89 31.29
N ARG A 257 12.89 -23.99 30.33
CA ARG A 257 11.77 -23.05 30.20
C ARG A 257 10.72 -23.18 31.30
N ILE A 258 10.50 -24.39 31.83
CA ILE A 258 9.64 -24.62 32.99
C ILE A 258 10.28 -23.97 34.23
N GLU A 259 11.60 -24.09 34.41
CA GLU A 259 12.31 -23.44 35.50
C GLU A 259 12.30 -21.90 35.38
N GLU A 260 12.45 -21.36 34.17
CA GLU A 260 12.23 -19.93 33.87
C GLU A 260 10.79 -19.50 34.15
N SER A 261 9.80 -20.32 33.78
CA SER A 261 8.39 -20.02 34.03
C SER A 261 8.07 -19.97 35.53
N LYS A 262 8.72 -20.79 36.35
CA LYS A 262 8.63 -20.73 37.82
C LYS A 262 9.26 -19.44 38.35
N ARG A 263 10.42 -19.02 37.81
CA ARG A 263 11.03 -17.72 38.14
C ARG A 263 10.12 -16.56 37.76
N TRP A 264 9.54 -16.58 36.57
CA TRP A 264 8.56 -15.58 36.15
C TRP A 264 7.32 -15.60 37.02
N ALA A 265 6.78 -16.78 37.37
CA ALA A 265 5.64 -16.89 38.27
C ALA A 265 5.97 -16.30 39.65
N GLN A 266 7.17 -16.52 40.17
CA GLN A 266 7.64 -15.87 41.40
C GLN A 266 7.76 -14.35 41.23
N ASP A 267 8.27 -13.85 40.11
CA ASP A 267 8.41 -12.43 39.82
C ASP A 267 7.09 -11.70 39.52
N PHE A 268 6.09 -12.41 38.98
CA PHE A 268 4.71 -11.95 38.84
C PHE A 268 4.02 -11.92 40.20
N ASN A 269 4.22 -12.95 41.03
CA ASN A 269 3.68 -13.00 42.39
C ASN A 269 4.31 -11.91 43.29
N ARG A 270 5.61 -11.63 43.12
CA ARG A 270 6.29 -10.47 43.74
C ARG A 270 5.67 -9.12 43.35
N GLN A 271 4.98 -9.06 42.21
CA GLN A 271 4.24 -7.87 41.75
C GLN A 271 2.74 -7.94 42.03
N PHE A 272 2.30 -8.90 42.87
CA PHE A 272 0.90 -9.13 43.25
C PHE A 272 -0.01 -9.54 42.08
N LEU A 273 0.55 -10.11 41.01
CA LEU A 273 -0.19 -10.67 39.88
C LEU A 273 -0.17 -12.20 39.95
N ALA A 274 -1.32 -12.81 40.26
CA ALA A 274 -1.51 -14.26 40.23
C ALA A 274 -1.91 -14.72 38.82
N VAL A 275 -1.00 -14.63 37.84
CA VAL A 275 -1.23 -15.12 36.48
C VAL A 275 -0.55 -16.46 36.30
N LYS A 276 -1.28 -17.45 35.77
CA LYS A 276 -0.73 -18.75 35.39
C LYS A 276 0.12 -18.59 34.12
N VAL A 277 1.43 -18.46 34.32
CA VAL A 277 2.43 -18.21 33.26
C VAL A 277 2.38 -19.26 32.14
N GLU A 278 1.96 -20.49 32.45
CA GLU A 278 1.75 -21.58 31.50
C GLU A 278 0.85 -21.16 30.33
N TYR A 279 -0.31 -20.54 30.58
CA TYR A 279 -1.22 -20.14 29.50
C TYR A 279 -0.67 -18.98 28.65
N MET A 280 0.24 -18.17 29.19
CA MET A 280 0.87 -17.06 28.48
C MET A 280 1.91 -17.52 27.46
N VAL A 281 2.58 -18.64 27.72
CA VAL A 281 3.58 -19.21 26.80
C VAL A 281 2.91 -20.17 25.80
N PHE A 282 2.02 -21.05 26.27
CA PHE A 282 1.38 -22.04 25.40
C PHE A 282 0.29 -21.44 24.48
N GLY A 283 -0.41 -20.39 24.91
CA GLY A 283 -1.47 -19.75 24.12
C GLY A 283 -1.00 -19.24 22.75
N PRO A 284 0.06 -18.41 22.67
CA PRO A 284 0.60 -17.92 21.41
C PRO A 284 1.15 -19.01 20.48
N ILE A 285 1.73 -20.07 21.05
CA ILE A 285 2.26 -21.22 20.27
C ILE A 285 1.11 -21.96 19.59
N VAL A 286 0.06 -22.29 20.35
CA VAL A 286 -1.13 -22.98 19.82
C VAL A 286 -1.86 -22.09 18.82
N ALA A 287 -2.02 -20.80 19.11
CA ALA A 287 -2.66 -19.86 18.20
C ALA A 287 -1.87 -19.69 16.89
N GLY A 288 -0.54 -19.56 16.96
CA GLY A 288 0.32 -19.45 15.78
C GLY A 288 0.25 -20.70 14.90
N PHE A 289 0.23 -21.88 15.50
CA PHE A 289 0.03 -23.14 14.78
C PHE A 289 -1.35 -23.21 14.10
N LEU A 290 -2.43 -22.87 14.82
CA LEU A 290 -3.80 -22.89 14.27
C LEU A 290 -3.98 -21.89 13.12
N ILE A 291 -3.46 -20.66 13.27
CA ILE A 291 -3.49 -19.63 12.21
C ILE A 291 -2.67 -20.10 11.00
N GLY A 292 -1.53 -20.75 11.25
CA GLY A 292 -0.72 -21.37 10.21
C GLY A 292 -1.50 -22.43 9.41
N CYS A 293 -2.20 -23.33 10.10
CA CYS A 293 -3.04 -24.36 9.48
C CYS A 293 -4.18 -23.78 8.64
N LEU A 294 -4.81 -22.69 9.08
CA LEU A 294 -5.87 -22.00 8.33
C LEU A 294 -5.41 -21.43 6.99
N THR A 295 -4.09 -21.25 6.79
CA THR A 295 -3.53 -20.70 5.55
C THR A 295 -3.47 -21.75 4.43
N PHE A 296 -3.61 -23.04 4.74
CA PHE A 296 -3.48 -24.17 3.78
C PHE A 296 -2.19 -24.11 2.92
N ASN A 297 -1.15 -23.48 3.45
CA ASN A 297 0.14 -23.29 2.80
C ASN A 297 1.25 -23.70 3.78
N VAL A 298 2.15 -24.57 3.32
CA VAL A 298 3.33 -25.05 4.06
C VAL A 298 4.14 -23.90 4.65
N TRP A 299 4.40 -22.86 3.84
CA TRP A 299 5.15 -21.69 4.30
C TRP A 299 4.37 -20.87 5.34
N GLY A 300 3.04 -20.81 5.20
CA GLY A 300 2.17 -20.17 6.19
C GLY A 300 2.23 -20.86 7.55
N VAL A 301 2.19 -22.20 7.56
CA VAL A 301 2.32 -22.99 8.80
C VAL A 301 3.68 -22.75 9.47
N ILE A 302 4.77 -22.80 8.71
CA ILE A 302 6.13 -22.63 9.25
C ILE A 302 6.31 -21.23 9.84
N VAL A 303 5.95 -20.18 9.09
CA VAL A 303 6.14 -18.79 9.53
C VAL A 303 5.26 -18.45 10.73
N MET A 304 3.98 -18.85 10.72
CA MET A 304 3.06 -18.56 11.82
C MET A 304 3.40 -19.35 13.09
N SER A 305 3.86 -20.60 12.96
CA SER A 305 4.31 -21.41 14.10
C SER A 305 5.61 -20.86 14.70
N ALA A 306 6.57 -20.47 13.85
CA ALA A 306 7.80 -19.80 14.30
C ALA A 306 7.50 -18.46 15.01
N GLY A 307 6.55 -17.69 14.48
CA GLY A 307 6.06 -16.47 15.12
C GLY A 307 5.40 -16.75 16.48
N GLY A 308 4.56 -17.78 16.57
CA GLY A 308 3.94 -18.20 17.83
C GLY A 308 4.95 -18.59 18.92
N ILE A 309 6.01 -19.32 18.54
CA ILE A 309 7.12 -19.68 19.44
C ILE A 309 7.89 -18.44 19.90
N TYR A 310 8.22 -17.55 18.96
CA TYR A 310 8.94 -16.30 19.28
C TYR A 310 8.14 -15.42 20.24
N VAL A 311 6.85 -15.22 19.96
CA VAL A 311 5.95 -14.47 20.83
C VAL A 311 5.83 -15.15 22.19
N GLY A 312 5.54 -16.46 22.24
CA GLY A 312 5.42 -17.20 23.49
C GLY A 312 6.66 -17.12 24.39
N ALA A 313 7.86 -17.09 23.79
CA ALA A 313 9.12 -16.98 24.53
C ALA A 313 9.38 -15.57 25.11
N HIS A 314 9.00 -14.51 24.39
CA HIS A 314 9.32 -13.12 24.79
C HIS A 314 8.16 -12.38 25.48
N LEU A 315 6.92 -12.86 25.33
CA LEU A 315 5.73 -12.23 25.89
C LEU A 315 5.79 -12.11 27.44
N PRO A 316 6.25 -13.12 28.21
CA PRO A 316 6.31 -13.02 29.66
C PRO A 316 7.26 -11.95 30.16
N GLU A 317 8.47 -11.90 29.61
CA GLU A 317 9.46 -10.89 29.97
C GLU A 317 8.98 -9.49 29.59
N TRP A 318 8.36 -9.35 28.42
CA TRP A 318 7.84 -8.06 27.97
C TRP A 318 6.70 -7.56 28.85
N ILE A 319 5.73 -8.43 29.19
CA ILE A 319 4.64 -8.08 30.11
C ILE A 319 5.19 -7.74 31.48
N LEU A 320 6.12 -8.53 32.02
CA LEU A 320 6.72 -8.30 33.32
C LEU A 320 7.43 -6.93 33.37
N ASN A 321 8.25 -6.64 32.37
CA ASN A 321 8.95 -5.36 32.27
C ASN A 321 7.97 -4.20 32.09
N TYR A 322 6.91 -4.38 31.31
CA TYR A 322 5.86 -3.38 31.13
C TYR A 322 5.10 -3.10 32.44
N VAL A 323 4.74 -4.14 33.20
CA VAL A 323 4.07 -4.00 34.50
C VAL A 323 5.00 -3.32 35.50
N ARG A 324 6.27 -3.75 35.61
CA ARG A 324 7.28 -3.10 36.47
C ARG A 324 7.42 -1.61 36.14
N PHE A 325 7.55 -1.28 34.87
CA PHE A 325 7.67 0.11 34.41
C PHE A 325 6.41 0.93 34.73
N ARG A 326 5.22 0.39 34.46
CA ARG A 326 3.95 1.09 34.71
C ARG A 326 3.64 1.23 36.21
N ARG A 327 4.04 0.25 37.03
CA ARG A 327 3.94 0.34 38.50
C ARG A 327 4.95 1.35 39.04
N GLY A 328 6.19 1.32 38.55
CA GLY A 328 7.24 2.30 38.87
C GLY A 328 6.81 3.74 38.60
N LYS A 329 6.25 4.02 37.43
CA LYS A 329 5.69 5.36 37.11
C LYS A 329 4.56 5.80 38.06
N ARG A 330 3.71 4.88 38.49
CA ARG A 330 2.63 5.19 39.44
C ARG A 330 3.19 5.50 40.84
N VAL A 331 4.20 4.75 41.28
CA VAL A 331 4.90 5.03 42.53
C VAL A 331 5.60 6.39 42.45
N GLU A 332 6.28 6.68 41.34
CA GLU A 332 6.97 7.96 41.13
C GLU A 332 6.03 9.16 41.17
N ALA A 333 4.84 9.05 40.55
CA ALA A 333 3.82 10.09 40.61
C ALA A 333 3.31 10.34 42.04
N GLN A 334 3.17 9.29 42.85
CA GLN A 334 2.73 9.37 44.25
C GLN A 334 3.86 9.73 45.23
N LEU A 335 5.12 9.67 44.78
CA LEU A 335 6.30 9.85 45.63
C LEU A 335 6.40 11.28 46.17
N MET A 336 5.99 12.27 45.38
CA MET A 336 5.95 13.67 45.84
C MET A 336 5.02 13.83 47.05
N ASP A 337 3.81 13.28 46.97
CA ASP A 337 2.84 13.32 48.07
C ASP A 337 3.37 12.60 49.31
N ALA A 338 4.01 11.44 49.13
CA ALA A 338 4.66 10.72 50.22
C ALA A 338 5.76 11.54 50.90
N MET A 339 6.60 12.23 50.12
CA MET A 339 7.66 13.06 50.69
C MET A 339 7.14 14.31 51.39
N ILE A 340 6.05 14.92 50.91
CA ILE A 340 5.39 16.03 51.61
C ILE A 340 4.85 15.55 52.96
N LEU A 341 4.19 14.38 52.98
CA LEU A 341 3.67 13.79 54.21
C LEU A 341 4.79 13.43 55.19
N LEU A 342 5.89 12.84 54.70
CA LEU A 342 7.08 12.55 55.50
C LEU A 342 7.74 13.81 56.05
N SER A 343 7.92 14.85 55.23
CA SER A 343 8.49 16.13 55.67
C SER A 343 7.65 16.74 56.79
N ASN A 344 6.32 16.75 56.64
CA ASN A 344 5.40 17.27 57.65
C ASN A 344 5.40 16.43 58.93
N ALA A 345 5.46 15.10 58.82
CA ALA A 345 5.58 14.19 59.96
C ALA A 345 6.87 14.45 60.74
N LEU A 346 8.01 14.54 60.05
CA LEU A 346 9.30 14.84 60.67
C LEU A 346 9.32 16.24 61.29
N LYS A 347 8.70 17.25 60.66
CA LYS A 347 8.54 18.62 61.22
C LYS A 347 7.73 18.62 62.51
N SER A 348 6.76 17.73 62.64
CA SER A 348 5.95 17.57 63.85
C SER A 348 6.66 16.80 64.98
N GLY A 349 7.90 16.34 64.74
CA GLY A 349 8.71 15.61 65.70
C GLY A 349 8.55 14.09 65.68
N LEU A 350 7.84 13.54 64.69
CA LEU A 350 7.73 12.09 64.51
C LEU A 350 9.05 11.52 63.97
N ASP A 351 9.34 10.26 64.32
CA ASP A 351 10.48 9.53 63.74
C ASP A 351 10.16 9.09 62.29
N ILE A 352 11.20 8.82 61.50
CA ILE A 352 11.06 8.41 60.10
C ILE A 352 10.21 7.14 59.95
N VAL A 353 10.30 6.21 60.88
CA VAL A 353 9.50 4.97 60.85
C VAL A 353 8.02 5.29 61.02
N GLN A 354 7.66 6.20 61.94
CA GLN A 354 6.29 6.69 62.13
C GLN A 354 5.80 7.51 60.93
N GLY A 355 6.69 8.25 60.27
CA GLY A 355 6.40 8.90 59.00
C GLY A 355 6.03 7.89 57.90
N PHE A 356 6.73 6.77 57.81
CA PHE A 356 6.40 5.70 56.86
C PHE A 356 5.04 5.07 57.17
N GLU A 357 4.66 4.94 58.44
CA GLU A 357 3.33 4.45 58.85
C GLU A 357 2.22 5.40 58.37
N LEU A 358 2.43 6.71 58.45
CA LEU A 358 1.50 7.70 57.92
C LEU A 358 1.34 7.57 56.40
N VAL A 359 2.44 7.38 55.66
CA VAL A 359 2.40 7.15 54.21
C VAL A 359 1.65 5.88 53.85
N GLN A 360 1.87 4.78 54.60
CA GLN A 360 1.14 3.53 54.40
C GLN A 360 -0.36 3.72 54.62
N ARG A 361 -0.75 4.50 55.64
CA ARG A 361 -2.16 4.67 56.03
C ARG A 361 -2.91 5.66 55.14
N ASP A 362 -2.28 6.78 54.78
CA ASP A 362 -2.97 7.93 54.21
C ASP A 362 -2.86 7.99 52.67
N LEU A 363 -1.92 7.26 52.04
CA LEU A 363 -1.81 7.16 50.59
C LEU A 363 -2.44 5.89 50.00
N VAL A 364 -2.82 5.98 48.73
CA VAL A 364 -3.42 4.86 47.99
C VAL A 364 -2.34 3.94 47.38
N PRO A 365 -2.66 2.66 47.09
CA PRO A 365 -1.75 1.78 46.37
C PRO A 365 -1.34 2.37 45.00
N PRO A 366 -0.13 2.09 44.46
CA PRO A 366 0.87 1.12 44.94
C PRO A 366 1.87 1.63 45.98
N ILE A 367 1.99 2.94 46.25
CA ILE A 367 3.04 3.44 47.16
C ILE A 367 2.83 2.98 48.61
N SER A 368 1.58 2.93 49.09
CA SER A 368 1.28 2.49 50.45
C SER A 368 1.62 1.01 50.69
N GLU A 369 1.44 0.16 49.69
CA GLU A 369 1.83 -1.26 49.75
C GLU A 369 3.35 -1.42 49.91
N GLU A 370 4.13 -0.63 49.19
CA GLU A 370 5.59 -0.73 49.18
C GLU A 370 6.20 -0.20 50.48
N PHE A 371 5.69 0.92 50.98
CA PHE A 371 6.05 1.44 52.31
C PHE A 371 5.60 0.48 53.42
N GLY A 372 4.42 -0.12 53.29
CA GLY A 372 3.93 -1.16 54.20
C GLY A 372 4.79 -2.42 54.19
N LEU A 373 5.32 -2.83 53.03
CA LEU A 373 6.28 -3.93 52.93
C LEU A 373 7.61 -3.61 53.64
N VAL A 374 8.09 -2.37 53.54
CA VAL A 374 9.28 -1.91 54.28
C VAL A 374 9.04 -2.00 55.78
N LEU A 375 7.91 -1.48 56.27
CA LEU A 375 7.53 -1.55 57.69
C LEU A 375 7.35 -2.98 58.18
N LYS A 376 6.73 -3.83 57.37
CA LYS A 376 6.58 -5.26 57.67
C LYS A 376 7.94 -5.94 57.81
N ASN A 377 8.85 -5.75 56.85
CA ASN A 377 10.19 -6.33 56.90
C ASN A 377 11.00 -5.80 58.09
N TYR A 378 10.85 -4.51 58.41
CA TYR A 378 11.47 -3.89 59.57
C TYR A 378 10.95 -4.50 60.88
N SER A 379 9.63 -4.69 61.01
CA SER A 379 9.01 -5.34 62.18
C SER A 379 9.41 -6.82 62.34
N LEU A 380 9.78 -7.49 61.23
CA LEU A 380 10.31 -8.86 61.21
C LEU A 380 11.81 -8.92 61.53
N GLY A 381 12.44 -7.80 61.93
CA GLY A 381 13.82 -7.75 62.40
C GLY A 381 14.87 -7.50 61.32
N THR A 382 14.49 -7.23 60.07
CA THR A 382 15.46 -6.76 59.07
C THR A 382 15.80 -5.28 59.30
N SER A 383 17.03 -4.87 59.01
CA SER A 383 17.39 -3.45 59.17
C SER A 383 16.57 -2.56 58.23
N PHE A 384 16.34 -1.32 58.66
CA PHE A 384 15.55 -0.36 57.89
C PHE A 384 16.19 -0.08 56.53
N GLU A 385 17.53 0.03 56.49
CA GLU A 385 18.32 0.26 55.30
C GLU A 385 18.21 -0.93 54.32
N LYS A 386 18.23 -2.16 54.83
CA LYS A 386 18.07 -3.37 54.00
C LYS A 386 16.65 -3.50 53.46
N SER A 387 15.65 -3.11 54.25
CA SER A 387 14.25 -3.08 53.83
C SER A 387 14.01 -2.07 52.71
N LEU A 388 14.61 -0.88 52.82
CA LEU A 388 14.59 0.13 51.75
C LEU A 388 15.32 -0.34 50.49
N GLY A 389 16.48 -0.97 50.61
CA GLY A 389 17.19 -1.55 49.46
C GLY A 389 16.33 -2.58 48.71
N GLY A 390 15.56 -3.40 49.43
CA GLY A 390 14.60 -4.31 48.80
C GLY A 390 13.44 -3.60 48.09
N MET A 391 13.06 -2.40 48.52
CA MET A 391 12.08 -1.57 47.82
C MET A 391 12.67 -0.97 46.52
N GLU A 392 13.92 -0.51 46.57
CA GLU A 392 14.66 0.00 45.40
C GLU A 392 14.81 -1.08 44.31
N GLU A 393 15.09 -2.33 44.68
CA GLU A 393 15.25 -3.43 43.71
C GLU A 393 13.93 -3.81 43.03
N ARG A 394 12.78 -3.69 43.72
CA ARG A 394 11.46 -4.01 43.16
C ARG A 394 10.90 -2.91 42.28
N ILE A 395 11.19 -1.64 42.60
CA ILE A 395 10.59 -0.48 41.96
C ILE A 395 11.66 0.24 41.13
N ALA A 396 11.56 0.11 39.81
CA ALA A 396 12.41 0.82 38.88
C ALA A 396 11.99 2.31 38.76
N SER A 397 12.22 3.10 39.82
CA SER A 397 12.09 4.57 39.81
C SER A 397 13.39 5.23 40.23
N ARG A 398 13.85 6.17 39.40
CA ARG A 398 15.08 6.92 39.63
C ARG A 398 14.96 7.84 40.84
N LEU A 399 13.81 8.50 40.96
CA LEU A 399 13.55 9.42 42.05
C LEU A 399 13.46 8.72 43.41
N LEU A 400 12.81 7.55 43.44
CA LEU A 400 12.75 6.71 44.65
C LEU A 400 14.14 6.27 45.10
N SER A 401 14.99 5.82 44.16
CA SER A 401 16.38 5.44 44.44
C SER A 401 17.16 6.60 45.05
N TYR A 402 17.01 7.83 44.54
CA TYR A 402 17.65 9.02 45.11
C TYR A 402 17.15 9.32 46.53
N MET A 403 15.84 9.25 46.76
CA MET A 403 15.27 9.43 48.10
C MET A 403 15.81 8.38 49.08
N ILE A 404 15.78 7.10 48.72
CA ILE A 404 16.28 6.00 49.57
C ILE A 404 17.75 6.22 49.95
N LYS A 405 18.60 6.54 48.96
CA LYS A 405 20.02 6.82 49.20
C LYS A 405 20.22 8.03 50.12
N ALA A 406 19.46 9.10 49.90
CA ALA A 406 19.53 10.28 50.74
C ALA A 406 19.10 9.97 52.19
N VAL A 407 18.06 9.16 52.38
CA VAL A 407 17.61 8.70 53.71
C VAL A 407 18.69 7.85 54.40
N ILE A 408 19.26 6.87 53.71
CA ILE A 408 20.30 5.99 54.27
C ILE A 408 21.53 6.81 54.69
N ILE A 409 22.02 7.70 53.82
CA ILE A 409 23.16 8.58 54.11
C ILE A 409 22.84 9.47 55.31
N GLN A 410 21.70 10.17 55.30
CA GLN A 410 21.38 11.13 56.34
C GLN A 410 21.18 10.48 57.70
N ARG A 411 20.57 9.29 57.73
CA ARG A 411 20.40 8.50 58.96
C ARG A 411 21.76 8.03 59.52
N SER A 412 22.70 7.65 58.65
CA SER A 412 24.05 7.24 59.07
C SER A 412 24.92 8.38 59.60
N VAL A 413 24.72 9.60 59.08
CA VAL A 413 25.48 10.80 59.44
C VAL A 413 24.77 11.61 60.55
N GLY A 414 23.52 11.28 60.88
CA GLY A 414 22.73 11.95 61.92
C GLY A 414 22.21 13.34 61.54
N GLY A 415 22.02 13.60 60.25
CA GLY A 415 21.63 14.91 59.76
C GLY A 415 20.11 15.17 59.78
N ASN A 416 19.70 16.41 59.48
CA ASN A 416 18.29 16.81 59.40
C ASN A 416 17.62 16.27 58.11
N LEU A 417 16.81 15.21 58.23
CA LEU A 417 16.05 14.60 57.14
C LEU A 417 15.02 15.56 56.52
N THR A 418 14.39 16.41 57.33
CA THR A 418 13.40 17.40 56.88
C THR A 418 13.94 18.33 55.80
N LYS A 419 15.17 18.85 55.97
CA LYS A 419 15.81 19.71 54.95
C LYS A 419 16.09 18.99 53.64
N ILE A 420 16.35 17.69 53.68
CA ILE A 420 16.58 16.88 52.48
C ILE A 420 15.26 16.68 51.76
N PHE A 421 14.20 16.24 52.45
CA PHE A 421 12.90 16.06 51.83
C PHE A 421 12.37 17.35 51.19
N ASP A 422 12.49 18.49 51.86
CA ASP A 422 12.08 19.79 51.29
C ASP A 422 12.83 20.12 49.98
N ARG A 423 14.15 19.90 49.95
CA ARG A 423 14.96 20.12 48.73
C ARG A 423 14.59 19.16 47.59
N ILE A 424 14.32 17.89 47.89
CA ILE A 424 13.92 16.94 46.85
C ILE A 424 12.53 17.33 46.33
N VAL A 425 11.58 17.74 47.19
CA VAL A 425 10.25 18.23 46.77
C VAL A 425 10.37 19.47 45.86
N GLU A 426 11.21 20.44 46.21
CA GLU A 426 11.47 21.62 45.37
C GLU A 426 12.04 21.23 44.00
N ASN A 427 13.07 20.39 43.98
CA ASN A 427 13.69 19.93 42.72
C ASN A 427 12.69 19.19 41.82
N ILE A 428 11.87 18.28 42.36
CA ILE A 428 10.87 17.55 41.56
C ILE A 428 9.82 18.51 41.00
N ARG A 429 9.38 19.49 41.78
CA ARG A 429 8.39 20.48 41.34
C ARG A 429 8.94 21.36 40.21
N ASP A 430 10.23 21.67 40.23
CA ASP A 430 10.88 22.44 39.17
C ASP A 430 11.14 21.57 37.92
N GLU A 431 11.54 20.31 38.07
CA GLU A 431 11.63 19.33 36.97
C GLU A 431 10.26 19.10 36.31
N GLY A 432 9.19 18.91 37.09
CA GLY A 432 7.85 18.65 36.56
C GLY A 432 7.33 19.78 35.67
N LYS A 433 7.61 21.04 36.01
CA LYS A 433 7.26 22.20 35.16
C LYS A 433 8.04 22.24 33.85
N LEU A 434 9.28 21.76 33.85
CA LEU A 434 10.10 21.67 32.65
C LEU A 434 9.62 20.52 31.77
N GLU A 435 9.29 19.37 32.36
CA GLU A 435 8.71 18.23 31.65
C GLU A 435 7.35 18.56 31.03
N GLU A 436 6.44 19.22 31.76
CA GLU A 436 5.14 19.64 31.21
C GLU A 436 5.30 20.58 30.01
N LYS A 437 6.23 21.55 30.09
CA LYS A 437 6.54 22.44 28.98
C LYS A 437 7.14 21.68 27.79
N ALA A 438 8.07 20.76 28.03
CA ALA A 438 8.67 19.93 27.00
C ALA A 438 7.65 18.99 26.35
N GLN A 439 6.75 18.38 27.13
CA GLN A 439 5.66 17.53 26.64
C GLN A 439 4.67 18.32 25.80
N ALA A 440 4.27 19.53 26.23
CA ALA A 440 3.37 20.39 25.48
C ALA A 440 3.97 20.79 24.11
N LEU A 441 5.25 21.14 24.07
CA LEU A 441 5.95 21.51 22.83
C LEU A 441 6.17 20.31 21.90
N THR A 442 6.51 19.14 22.45
CA THR A 442 6.76 17.92 21.64
C THR A 442 5.48 17.20 21.21
N ALA A 443 4.35 17.41 21.89
CA ALA A 443 3.06 16.82 21.53
C ALA A 443 2.63 17.18 20.10
N GLN A 444 2.79 18.45 19.72
CA GLN A 444 2.47 18.92 18.36
C GLN A 444 3.34 18.21 17.30
N GLN A 445 4.65 18.10 17.55
CA GLN A 445 5.59 17.44 16.64
C GLN A 445 5.32 15.94 16.52
N ARG A 446 4.94 15.29 17.64
CA ARG A 446 4.56 13.87 17.66
C ARG A 446 3.31 13.61 16.83
N ILE A 447 2.28 14.44 16.94
CA ILE A 447 1.05 14.30 16.13
C ILE A 447 1.38 14.46 14.64
N GLN A 448 2.18 15.47 14.28
CA GLN A 448 2.57 15.68 12.88
C GLN A 448 3.36 14.48 12.32
N ALA A 449 4.27 13.91 13.12
CA ALA A 449 5.04 12.74 12.72
C ALA A 449 4.16 11.48 12.56
N ILE A 450 3.16 11.29 13.44
CA ILE A 450 2.19 10.19 13.32
C ILE A 450 1.37 10.32 12.04
N VAL A 451 0.86 11.52 11.73
CA VAL A 451 0.07 11.77 10.52
C VAL A 451 0.89 11.50 9.25
N VAL A 452 2.12 12.01 9.19
CA VAL A 452 3.02 11.79 8.04
C VAL A 452 3.43 10.32 7.93
N GLY A 453 3.71 9.65 9.05
CA GLY A 453 4.05 8.23 9.08
C GLY A 453 2.90 7.30 8.67
N PHE A 454 1.65 7.72 8.89
CA PHE A 454 0.46 6.95 8.51
C PHE A 454 0.07 7.12 7.03
N MET A 455 0.45 8.24 6.41
CA MET A 455 0.03 8.59 5.05
C MET A 455 0.30 7.51 3.99
N PRO A 456 1.49 6.85 3.94
CA PRO A 456 1.77 5.81 2.95
C PRO A 456 0.84 4.60 3.07
N TRP A 457 0.49 4.22 4.31
CA TRP A 457 -0.42 3.11 4.58
C TRP A 457 -1.85 3.45 4.17
N ALA A 458 -2.30 4.66 4.47
CA ALA A 458 -3.59 5.16 4.01
C ALA A 458 -3.68 5.13 2.48
N MET A 459 -2.62 5.57 1.78
CA MET A 459 -2.55 5.57 0.32
C MET A 459 -2.54 4.15 -0.26
N LEU A 460 -1.83 3.21 0.35
CA LEU A 460 -1.85 1.79 -0.04
C LEU A 460 -3.26 1.21 0.04
N VAL A 461 -3.97 1.45 1.15
CA VAL A 461 -5.36 0.97 1.34
C VAL A 461 -6.31 1.62 0.33
N LEU A 462 -6.18 2.93 0.10
CA LEU A 462 -6.95 3.66 -0.90
C LEU A 462 -6.73 3.09 -2.31
N MET A 463 -5.49 2.88 -2.72
CA MET A 463 -5.18 2.28 -4.03
C MET A 463 -5.73 0.87 -4.18
N TRP A 464 -5.67 0.07 -3.11
CA TRP A 464 -6.23 -1.28 -3.10
C TRP A 464 -7.76 -1.29 -3.24
N LEU A 465 -8.45 -0.32 -2.65
CA LEU A 465 -9.91 -0.15 -2.77
C LEU A 465 -10.34 0.28 -4.19
N PHE A 466 -9.56 1.16 -4.83
CA PHE A 466 -9.92 1.70 -6.16
C PHE A 466 -9.52 0.78 -7.32
N GLN A 467 -8.39 0.05 -7.23
CA GLN A 467 -7.88 -0.79 -8.31
C GLN A 467 -7.24 -2.10 -7.77
N PRO A 468 -8.05 -3.06 -7.27
CA PRO A 468 -7.55 -4.28 -6.63
C PRO A 468 -6.77 -5.19 -7.59
N ASP A 469 -7.18 -5.28 -8.85
CA ASP A 469 -6.56 -6.16 -9.85
C ASP A 469 -5.14 -5.71 -10.21
N VAL A 470 -4.93 -4.40 -10.36
CA VAL A 470 -3.61 -3.82 -10.65
C VAL A 470 -2.66 -3.97 -9.45
N MET A 471 -3.17 -3.72 -8.23
CA MET A 471 -2.37 -3.81 -7.01
C MET A 471 -1.97 -5.25 -6.69
N SER A 472 -2.85 -6.23 -6.89
CA SER A 472 -2.51 -7.64 -6.67
C SER A 472 -1.40 -8.10 -7.61
N ALA A 473 -1.47 -7.79 -8.90
CA ALA A 473 -0.41 -8.10 -9.86
C ALA A 473 0.92 -7.42 -9.52
N TYR A 474 0.87 -6.19 -8.98
CA TYR A 474 2.07 -5.46 -8.54
C TYR A 474 2.72 -6.10 -7.32
N TYR A 475 1.98 -6.41 -6.25
CA TYR A 475 2.57 -6.96 -5.01
C TYR A 475 3.15 -8.37 -5.17
N PHE A 476 2.63 -9.16 -6.12
CA PHE A 476 3.19 -10.48 -6.43
C PHE A 476 4.32 -10.45 -7.48
N SER A 477 4.62 -9.28 -8.07
CA SER A 477 5.77 -9.10 -8.94
C SER A 477 7.07 -8.93 -8.12
N PRO A 478 8.21 -9.50 -8.57
CA PRO A 478 9.51 -9.32 -7.91
C PRO A 478 9.88 -7.84 -7.69
N LEU A 479 9.48 -6.97 -8.63
CA LEU A 479 9.75 -5.53 -8.58
C LEU A 479 8.86 -4.82 -7.54
N GLY A 480 7.63 -5.29 -7.36
CA GLY A 480 6.72 -4.80 -6.32
C GLY A 480 7.16 -5.21 -4.91
N VAL A 481 7.65 -6.43 -4.73
CA VAL A 481 8.22 -6.86 -3.44
C VAL A 481 9.48 -6.04 -3.10
N LEU A 482 10.38 -5.82 -4.07
CA LEU A 482 11.60 -5.03 -3.86
C LEU A 482 11.29 -3.59 -3.41
N THR A 483 10.34 -2.94 -4.08
CA THR A 483 9.92 -1.58 -3.76
C THR A 483 9.24 -1.49 -2.41
N LEU A 484 8.38 -2.46 -2.04
CA LEU A 484 7.78 -2.53 -0.70
C LEU A 484 8.84 -2.71 0.39
N VAL A 485 9.81 -3.59 0.20
CA VAL A 485 10.93 -3.79 1.15
C VAL A 485 11.74 -2.50 1.29
N PHE A 486 12.02 -1.82 0.18
CA PHE A 486 12.73 -0.54 0.18
C PHE A 486 11.96 0.55 0.95
N CYS A 487 10.65 0.66 0.71
CA CYS A 487 9.78 1.60 1.43
C CYS A 487 9.68 1.26 2.92
N ALA A 488 9.52 -0.01 3.28
CA ALA A 488 9.47 -0.45 4.67
C ALA A 488 10.80 -0.17 5.41
N PHE A 489 11.93 -0.39 4.74
CA PHE A 489 13.25 -0.07 5.26
C PHE A 489 13.40 1.45 5.52
N TRP A 490 13.01 2.29 4.57
CA TRP A 490 13.07 3.75 4.77
C TRP A 490 12.10 4.25 5.84
N MET A 491 10.89 3.68 5.92
CA MET A 491 9.92 4.02 6.96
C MET A 491 10.44 3.65 8.36
N THR A 492 11.10 2.51 8.52
CA THR A 492 11.66 2.11 9.82
C THR A 492 12.80 3.03 10.24
N ILE A 493 13.66 3.45 9.31
CA ILE A 493 14.71 4.47 9.57
C ILE A 493 14.07 5.80 9.97
N GLY A 494 13.11 6.30 9.20
CA GLY A 494 12.44 7.57 9.47
C GLY A 494 11.76 7.59 10.84
N MET A 495 11.00 6.53 11.15
CA MET A 495 10.36 6.36 12.45
C MET A 495 11.39 6.28 13.59
N GLY A 496 12.54 5.63 13.35
CA GLY A 496 13.64 5.55 14.30
C GLY A 496 14.26 6.91 14.62
N ILE A 497 14.43 7.77 13.61
CA ILE A 497 14.95 9.14 13.78
C ILE A 497 13.94 9.99 14.57
N VAL A 498 12.66 9.93 14.21
CA VAL A 498 11.59 10.64 14.94
C VAL A 498 11.54 10.22 16.40
N ARG A 499 11.65 8.92 16.67
CA ARG A 499 11.65 8.39 18.04
C ARG A 499 12.85 8.91 18.84
N LYS A 500 14.04 9.00 18.23
CA LYS A 500 15.23 9.57 18.88
C LYS A 500 15.08 11.06 19.16
N LEU A 501 14.52 11.84 18.23
CA LEU A 501 14.23 13.27 18.44
C LEU A 501 13.23 13.49 19.57
N ALA A 502 12.26 12.59 19.72
CA ALA A 502 11.24 12.64 20.76
C ALA A 502 11.73 12.19 22.16
N ASP A 503 12.91 11.59 22.25
CA ASP A 503 13.53 11.05 23.48
C ASP A 503 14.69 11.92 23.99
N ILE A 504 14.90 13.10 23.39
CA ILE A 504 15.82 14.10 23.93
C ILE A 504 15.21 14.64 25.22
N GLN A 505 15.56 13.99 26.33
CA GLN A 505 15.35 14.47 27.69
C GLN A 505 16.15 15.77 27.85
N VAL A 506 15.47 16.84 28.26
CA VAL A 506 16.09 18.12 28.64
C VAL A 506 16.81 17.93 29.96
#